data_AF-A0A178YSW2-F1
#
_entry.id   AF-A0A178YSW2-F1
#
_cell.length_a   1.000
_cell.length_b   1.000
_cell.length_c   1.000
_cell.angle_alpha   90.00
_cell.angle_beta   90.00
_cell.angle_gamma   90.00
#
_symmetry.space_group_name_H-M   'P 1'
#
loop_
_entity.id
_entity.type
_entity.pdbx_description
1 polymer ?
#
loop_
_entity_poly.entity_id
_entity_poly.type
_entity_poly.pdbx_seq_one_letter_code
_entity_poly.pdbx_strand_id
1 'polypeptide(L)' 'MGWGGLPASLVKDDIINGRLVQLAFPAFDQGEYPIYAIHNVANPPGPAARWFTAEVRARLSSEFHASNGVGADP' A
#
# COMPACT_ATOMS: atom_id res chain seq x y z
N MET A 1 -3.12 -15.92 20.56
CA MET A 1 -3.06 -14.44 20.51
C MET A 1 -1.66 -14.09 20.04
N GLY A 2 -1.50 -13.69 18.78
CA GLY A 2 -0.21 -13.42 18.15
C GLY A 2 -0.18 -12.04 17.52
N TRP A 3 1.00 -11.61 17.09
CA TRP A 3 1.24 -10.38 16.33
C TRP A 3 1.76 -10.75 14.93
N GLY A 4 1.56 -9.87 13.96
CA GLY A 4 1.99 -10.10 12.57
C GLY A 4 1.86 -8.85 11.72
N GLY A 5 2.55 -8.84 10.58
CA GLY A 5 2.47 -7.74 9.62
C GLY A 5 1.18 -7.82 8.79
N LEU A 6 0.42 -6.72 8.77
CA LEU A 6 -0.80 -6.59 7.98
C LEU A 6 -0.76 -5.25 7.22
N PRO A 7 -1.34 -5.17 6.01
CA PRO A 7 -1.46 -3.90 5.29
C PRO A 7 -2.28 -2.88 6.07
N ALA A 8 -1.79 -1.64 6.17
CA ALA A 8 -2.46 -0.57 6.90
C ALA A 8 -3.90 -0.30 6.42
N SER A 9 -4.15 -0.46 5.12
CA SER A 9 -5.48 -0.29 4.53
C SER A 9 -6.52 -1.30 5.04
N LEU A 10 -6.08 -2.52 5.41
CA LEU A 10 -6.95 -3.58 5.86
C LEU A 10 -7.28 -3.45 7.36
N VAL A 11 -6.35 -2.95 8.15
CA VAL A 11 -6.47 -2.89 9.62
C VAL A 11 -6.90 -1.52 10.16
N LYS A 12 -7.05 -0.51 9.30
CA LYS A 12 -7.36 0.87 9.72
C LYS A 12 -8.55 0.94 10.68
N ASP A 13 -9.66 0.29 10.34
CA ASP A 13 -10.86 0.31 11.17
C ASP A 13 -10.68 -0.47 12.47
N ASP A 14 -9.92 -1.57 12.45
CA ASP A 14 -9.62 -2.34 13.65
C ASP A 14 -8.74 -1.56 14.64
N ILE A 15 -7.79 -0.77 14.13
CA ILE A 15 -6.97 0.14 14.93
C ILE A 15 -7.83 1.24 15.54
N ILE A 16 -8.68 1.89 14.72
CA ILE A 16 -9.59 2.97 15.20
C ILE A 16 -10.54 2.44 16.28
N ASN A 17 -11.06 1.23 16.11
CA ASN A 17 -11.99 0.62 17.07
C ASN A 17 -11.29 -0.09 18.23
N GLY A 18 -9.96 -0.02 18.34
CA GLY A 18 -9.18 -0.62 19.43
C GLY A 18 -9.17 -2.15 19.46
N ARG A 19 -9.58 -2.80 18.36
CA ARG A 19 -9.47 -4.27 18.21
C ARG A 19 -8.02 -4.71 17.94
N LEU A 20 -7.22 -3.81 17.36
CA LEU A 20 -5.79 -3.97 17.14
C LEU A 20 -5.02 -2.79 17.72
N VAL A 21 -3.75 -3.01 18.06
CA VAL A 21 -2.79 -1.96 18.45
C VAL A 21 -1.60 -2.00 17.51
N GLN A 22 -1.16 -0.83 17.03
CA GLN A 22 0.03 -0.73 16.21
C GLN A 22 1.28 -0.90 17.09
N LEU A 23 2.17 -1.80 16.69
CA LEU A 23 3.44 -2.02 17.38
C LEU A 23 4.55 -1.31 16.61
N ALA A 24 5.28 -0.41 17.29
CA ALA A 24 6.42 0.30 16.71
C ALA A 24 7.67 -0.59 16.77
N PHE A 25 8.05 -1.18 15.64
CA PHE A 25 9.24 -2.01 15.52
C PHE A 25 10.20 -1.43 14.47
N PRO A 26 11.44 -1.07 14.83
CA PRO A 26 12.43 -0.56 13.87
C PRO A 26 12.72 -1.55 12.73
N ALA A 27 12.61 -2.86 12.97
CA ALA A 27 12.82 -3.89 11.97
C ALA A 27 11.67 -4.01 10.95
N PHE A 28 10.49 -3.43 11.25
CA PHE A 28 9.33 -3.37 10.37
C PHE A 28 9.14 -1.97 9.75
N ASP A 29 10.17 -1.14 9.77
CA ASP A 29 10.33 0.00 8.86
C ASP A 29 10.60 -0.51 7.43
N GLN A 30 9.79 -1.46 6.98
CA GLN A 30 9.75 -1.97 5.62
C GLN A 30 9.09 -0.84 4.81
N GLY A 31 9.90 0.14 4.44
CA GLY A 31 9.53 1.17 3.49
C GLY A 31 8.95 0.56 2.21
N GLU A 32 8.07 1.34 1.58
CA GLU A 32 7.41 1.09 0.29
C GLU A 32 7.15 -0.39 -0.06
N TYR A 33 5.90 -0.85 0.07
CA TYR A 33 5.48 -2.12 -0.52
C TYR A 33 5.32 -1.97 -2.04
N PRO A 34 6.24 -2.51 -2.87
CA PRO A 34 6.12 -2.35 -4.30
C PRO A 34 4.95 -3.18 -4.84
N ILE A 35 4.12 -2.54 -5.67
CA ILE A 35 3.02 -3.21 -6.39
C ILE A 35 3.46 -3.43 -7.84
N TYR A 36 3.33 -4.67 -8.32
CA TYR A 36 3.74 -5.06 -9.68
C TYR A 36 2.54 -5.45 -10.54
N ALA A 37 2.54 -5.00 -11.79
CA ALA A 37 1.66 -5.50 -12.84
C ALA A 37 2.41 -6.55 -13.66
N ILE A 38 1.90 -7.79 -13.72
CA ILE A 38 2.55 -8.92 -14.39
C ILE A 38 1.73 -9.29 -15.64
N HIS A 39 2.41 -9.52 -16.77
CA HIS A 39 1.78 -10.01 -18.00
C HIS A 39 2.64 -11.10 -18.66
N ASN A 40 2.01 -11.91 -19.51
CA ASN A 40 2.74 -12.88 -20.33
C ASN A 40 3.53 -12.13 -21.43
N VAL A 41 4.82 -12.44 -21.59
CA VAL A 41 5.69 -11.82 -22.60
C VAL A 41 5.23 -12.14 -24.02
N ALA A 42 4.69 -13.35 -24.25
CA ALA A 42 4.18 -13.77 -25.55
C ALA A 42 2.85 -13.09 -25.93
N ASN A 43 2.13 -12.52 -24.95
CA ASN A 43 0.86 -11.84 -25.18
C ASN A 43 0.85 -10.48 -24.47
N PRO A 44 1.40 -9.43 -25.10
CA PRO A 44 1.49 -8.12 -24.48
C PRO A 44 0.11 -7.54 -24.16
N PRO A 45 -0.02 -6.75 -23.08
CA PRO A 45 -1.31 -6.19 -22.68
C PRO A 45 -1.89 -5.30 -23.77
N GLY A 46 -3.16 -5.53 -24.11
CA GLY A 46 -3.91 -4.69 -25.03
C GLY A 46 -4.18 -3.27 -24.48
N PRO A 47 -4.81 -2.39 -25.28
CA PRO A 47 -5.03 -0.98 -24.90
C PRO A 47 -5.71 -0.81 -23.54
N ALA A 48 -6.73 -1.61 -23.25
CA ALA A 48 -7.46 -1.56 -21.97
C ALA A 48 -6.58 -1.92 -20.77
N ALA A 49 -5.79 -3.00 -20.87
CA ALA A 49 -4.91 -3.44 -19.79
C ALA A 49 -3.77 -2.45 -19.52
N ARG A 50 -3.23 -1.81 -20.58
CA ARG A 50 -2.22 -0.75 -20.44
C ARG A 50 -2.79 0.48 -19.77
N TRP A 51 -3.99 0.92 -20.19
CA TRP A 51 -4.69 2.03 -19.55
C TRP A 51 -4.95 1.76 -18.07
N PHE A 52 -5.48 0.57 -17.73
CA PHE A 52 -5.77 0.20 -16.34
C PHE A 52 -4.51 0.22 -15.47
N THR A 53 -3.40 -0.31 -15.98
CA THR A 53 -2.12 -0.32 -15.25
C THR A 53 -1.60 1.10 -15.00
N ALA A 54 -1.75 2.01 -15.98
CA ALA A 54 -1.37 3.41 -15.84
C ALA A 54 -2.25 4.12 -14.79
N GLU A 55 -3.56 3.89 -14.81
CA GLU A 55 -4.51 4.49 -13.87
C GLU A 55 -4.26 4.01 -12.43
N VAL A 56 -4.11 2.69 -12.24
CA VAL A 56 -3.79 2.09 -10.93
C VAL A 56 -2.48 2.65 -10.39
N ARG A 57 -1.44 2.77 -11.24
CA ARG A 57 -0.17 3.39 -10.85
C ARG A 57 -0.38 4.84 -10.39
N ALA A 58 -1.06 5.66 -11.18
CA ALA A 58 -1.29 7.06 -10.85
C ALA A 58 -2.04 7.22 -9.52
N ARG A 59 -3.09 6.42 -9.31
CA ARG A 59 -3.90 6.45 -8.11
C ARG A 59 -3.10 6.07 -6.86
N LEU A 60 -2.36 4.97 -6.91
CA LEU A 60 -1.54 4.49 -5.79
C LEU A 60 -0.39 5.45 -5.45
N SER A 61 0.25 6.07 -6.46
CA SER A 61 1.28 7.09 -6.23
C SER A 61 0.72 8.37 -5.58
N SER A 62 -0.50 8.77 -5.94
CA SER A 62 -1.17 9.95 -5.34
C SER A 62 -1.59 9.72 -3.89
N GLU A 63 -2.10 8.52 -3.57
CA GLU A 63 -2.49 8.14 -2.22
C GLU A 63 -1.27 8.04 -1.29
N PHE A 64 -0.14 7.54 -1.80
CA PHE A 64 1.12 7.49 -1.05
C PHE A 64 1.65 8.89 -0.65
N HIS A 65 1.55 9.87 -1.56
CA HIS A 65 1.94 11.25 -1.24
C HIS A 65 1.00 11.90 -0.22
N ALA A 66 -0.30 11.60 -0.28
CA ALA A 66 -1.28 12.09 0.69
C ALA A 66 -1.09 11.49 2.09
N SER A 67 -0.65 10.22 2.19
CA SER A 67 -0.35 9.59 3.48
C SER A 67 0.97 10.02 4.11
N ASN A 68 1.94 10.47 3.31
CA ASN A 68 3.25 10.95 3.81
C ASN A 68 3.25 12.42 4.28
N GLY A 69 2.12 13.12 4.20
CA GLY A 69 1.97 14.52 4.60
C GLY A 69 1.48 14.77 6.03
N VAL A 70 1.27 13.73 6.85
CA VAL A 70 0.78 13.86 8.23
C VAL A 70 1.81 13.24 9.19
N GLY A 71 2.83 14.02 9.54
CA GLY A 71 3.84 13.56 10.50
C GLY A 71 5.13 14.37 10.60
N ALA A 72 5.17 15.60 10.10
CA ALA A 72 6.32 16.49 10.30
C ALA A 72 5.84 17.92 10.56
N ASP A 73 5.52 18.19 11.83
CA ASP A 73 5.81 19.49 12.47
C ASP A 73 6.14 19.20 13.96
N PRO A 74 7.03 19.99 14.59
CA PRO A 74 7.78 19.63 15.79
C PRO A 74 6.97 19.59 17.09
#